data_AF-A0A831PHR5-F1
#
_entry.id   AF-A0A831PHR5-F1
#
_cell.length_a   1.000
_cell.length_b   1.000
_cell.length_c   1.000
_cell.angle_alpha   90.00
_cell.angle_beta   90.00
_cell.angle_gamma   90.00
#
_symmetry.space_group_name_H-M   'P 1'
#
loop_
_entity.id
_entity.type
_entity.pdbx_description
1 polymer ?
#
loop_
_entity_poly.entity_id
_entity_poly.type
_entity_poly.pdbx_seq_one_letter_code
_entity_poly.pdbx_strand_id
1 'polypeptide(L)'
;MERGHRITAIILSLLIVIIAFWGFSFFFRSELARVLPIGNNKISIGYCSNIDNYGDKLVGKYDYLQKIPYDNSNLTLNDLKVGKIDLALASRRALSDELAPGTKEKLLEDNFVLVYHLPGSLHYRDLQEMTLRTYLPEEEVRKALPSKTKVITDLDKDNIQEEDLQDLLILKWSDFQDDYHFVSVYDDFGTRQEFRAPWLYYFDERFADLEL
;
A
#
# COMPACT_ATOMS: atom_id res chain seq x y z
N MET A 1 -18.82 -19.78 -56.42
CA MET A 1 -17.99 -19.98 -55.21
C MET A 1 -17.86 -18.66 -54.41
N GLU A 2 -18.96 -17.90 -54.25
CA GLU A 2 -18.91 -16.50 -53.72
C GLU A 2 -19.65 -16.28 -52.39
N ARG A 3 -20.40 -17.26 -51.89
CA ARG A 3 -21.15 -17.11 -50.62
C ARG A 3 -20.28 -17.24 -49.37
N GLY A 4 -19.12 -17.91 -49.48
CA GLY A 4 -18.23 -18.17 -48.34
C GLY A 4 -17.48 -16.94 -47.83
N HIS A 5 -17.15 -15.96 -48.70
CA HIS A 5 -16.38 -14.77 -48.30
C HIS A 5 -17.22 -13.65 -47.68
N ARG A 6 -18.53 -13.61 -47.97
CA ARG A 6 -19.42 -12.59 -47.39
C ARG A 6 -19.75 -12.85 -45.92
N ILE A 7 -19.80 -14.12 -45.50
CA ILE A 7 -20.12 -14.49 -44.12
C ILE A 7 -18.94 -14.20 -43.18
N THR A 8 -17.70 -14.49 -43.61
CA THR A 8 -16.50 -14.21 -42.81
C THR A 8 -16.26 -12.71 -42.61
N ALA A 9 -16.52 -11.87 -43.62
CA ALA A 9 -16.39 -10.42 -43.49
C ALA A 9 -17.39 -9.82 -42.49
N ILE A 10 -18.62 -10.32 -42.46
CA ILE A 10 -19.67 -9.85 -41.53
C ILE A 10 -19.33 -10.24 -40.09
N ILE A 11 -18.84 -11.46 -39.87
CA ILE A 11 -18.46 -11.94 -38.52
C ILE A 11 -17.27 -11.16 -37.97
N LEU A 12 -16.25 -10.88 -38.80
CA LEU A 12 -15.09 -10.10 -38.38
C LEU A 12 -15.47 -8.65 -38.03
N SER A 13 -16.39 -8.05 -38.80
CA SER A 13 -16.90 -6.70 -38.54
C SER A 13 -17.69 -6.62 -37.24
N LEU A 14 -18.53 -7.63 -36.94
CA LEU A 14 -19.27 -7.72 -35.68
C LEU A 14 -18.34 -7.91 -34.48
N LEU A 15 -17.27 -8.71 -34.62
CA LEU A 15 -16.31 -8.92 -33.55
C LEU A 15 -15.56 -7.63 -33.18
N ILE A 16 -15.16 -6.84 -34.19
CA ILE A 16 -14.50 -5.54 -33.98
C ILE A 16 -15.44 -4.54 -33.30
N VAL A 17 -16.72 -4.52 -33.68
CA VAL A 17 -17.71 -3.65 -33.02
C VAL A 17 -17.93 -4.07 -31.57
N ILE A 18 -17.98 -5.37 -31.25
CA ILE A 18 -18.14 -5.85 -29.87
C ILE A 18 -16.90 -5.53 -29.02
N ILE A 19 -15.69 -5.72 -29.55
CA ILE A 19 -14.44 -5.37 -28.85
C ILE A 19 -14.33 -3.86 -28.65
N ALA A 20 -14.72 -3.06 -29.65
CA ALA A 20 -14.78 -1.62 -29.53
C ALA A 20 -15.85 -1.18 -28.52
N PHE A 21 -17.02 -1.82 -28.48
CA PHE A 21 -18.08 -1.47 -27.53
C PHE A 21 -17.72 -1.85 -26.09
N TRP A 22 -17.05 -2.98 -25.87
CA TRP A 22 -16.55 -3.37 -24.54
C TRP A 22 -15.34 -2.53 -24.10
N GLY A 23 -14.39 -2.24 -24.99
CA GLY A 23 -13.26 -1.35 -24.72
C GLY A 23 -13.71 0.08 -24.45
N PHE A 24 -14.68 0.59 -25.21
CA PHE A 24 -15.22 1.93 -25.03
C PHE A 24 -16.10 2.04 -23.78
N SER A 25 -16.86 0.99 -23.42
CA SER A 25 -17.62 0.95 -22.16
C SER A 25 -16.72 0.88 -20.91
N PHE A 26 -15.52 0.29 -21.04
CA PHE A 26 -14.53 0.25 -19.96
C PHE A 26 -13.76 1.57 -19.84
N PHE A 27 -13.43 2.21 -20.97
CA PHE A 27 -12.69 3.47 -20.99
C PHE A 27 -13.57 4.68 -20.59
N PHE A 28 -14.81 4.77 -21.10
CA PHE A 28 -15.71 5.89 -20.80
C PHE A 28 -16.43 5.82 -19.45
N ARG A 29 -16.34 4.71 -18.72
CA ARG A 29 -16.81 4.65 -17.33
C ARG A 29 -15.93 5.46 -16.37
N SER A 30 -14.70 5.81 -16.80
CA SER A 30 -13.74 6.53 -15.96
C SER A 30 -13.93 8.06 -15.97
N GLU A 31 -14.62 8.63 -16.97
CA GLU A 31 -14.52 10.08 -17.24
C GLU A 31 -15.84 10.87 -17.14
N LEU A 32 -16.99 10.22 -16.89
CA LEU A 32 -18.29 10.90 -16.91
C LEU A 32 -19.22 10.65 -15.71
N ALA A 33 -18.70 10.11 -14.60
CA ALA A 33 -19.49 9.97 -13.37
C ALA A 33 -18.66 10.21 -12.11
N ARG A 34 -18.34 11.47 -11.81
CA ARG A 34 -18.11 11.99 -10.45
C ARG A 34 -18.17 13.53 -10.45
N VAL A 35 -19.25 14.09 -11.02
CA VAL A 35 -19.76 15.35 -10.47
C VAL A 35 -20.18 15.00 -9.04
N LEU A 36 -19.49 15.56 -8.06
CA LEU A 36 -19.79 15.38 -6.64
C LEU A 36 -21.31 15.52 -6.43
N PRO A 37 -21.98 14.62 -5.70
CA PRO A 37 -23.27 14.99 -5.15
C PRO A 37 -23.03 16.20 -4.24
N ILE A 38 -23.64 17.33 -4.60
CA ILE A 38 -23.82 18.45 -3.67
C ILE A 38 -24.78 17.94 -2.59
N GLY A 39 -24.22 17.41 -1.52
CA GLY A 39 -24.93 16.93 -0.35
C GLY A 39 -23.99 16.12 0.54
N ASN A 40 -23.93 16.48 1.83
CA ASN A 40 -23.43 15.84 3.07
C ASN A 40 -22.66 14.49 3.10
N ASN A 41 -22.28 13.86 1.99
CA ASN A 41 -21.53 12.62 1.95
C ASN A 41 -20.05 12.96 2.08
N LYS A 42 -19.54 12.84 3.31
CA LYS A 42 -18.11 12.84 3.57
C LYS A 42 -17.41 11.77 2.73
N ILE A 43 -16.18 12.06 2.32
CA ILE A 43 -15.29 11.13 1.62
C ILE A 43 -14.85 10.08 2.62
N SER A 44 -15.00 8.81 2.24
CA SER A 44 -14.71 7.68 3.11
C SER A 44 -13.22 7.30 3.05
N ILE A 45 -12.56 7.30 4.21
CA ILE A 45 -11.19 6.79 4.36
C ILE A 45 -11.20 5.54 5.24
N GLY A 46 -11.00 4.39 4.62
CA GLY A 46 -10.78 3.14 5.35
C GLY A 46 -9.38 3.17 5.97
N TYR A 47 -9.24 2.72 7.22
CA TYR A 47 -7.94 2.65 7.88
C TYR A 47 -7.79 1.37 8.70
N CYS A 48 -6.56 0.86 8.75
CA CYS A 48 -6.18 -0.25 9.63
C CYS A 48 -6.07 0.23 11.08
N SER A 49 -6.64 -0.49 12.04
CA SER A 49 -6.59 -0.17 13.48
C SER A 49 -5.16 0.03 14.02
N ASN A 50 -4.18 -0.66 13.43
CA ASN A 50 -2.76 -0.53 13.78
C ASN A 50 -2.13 0.80 13.34
N ILE A 51 -2.88 1.75 12.78
CA ILE A 51 -2.44 3.12 12.44
C ILE A 51 -3.56 4.14 12.69
N ASP A 52 -4.45 3.86 13.67
CA ASP A 52 -5.63 4.70 13.98
C ASP A 52 -5.26 6.17 14.26
N ASN A 53 -4.13 6.39 14.94
CA ASN A 53 -3.59 7.73 15.20
C ASN A 53 -3.36 8.55 13.93
N TYR A 54 -2.97 7.93 12.82
CA TYR A 54 -2.80 8.60 11.53
C TYR A 54 -4.15 8.90 10.86
N GLY A 55 -5.12 7.97 10.99
CA GLY A 55 -6.50 8.22 10.57
C GLY A 55 -7.12 9.41 11.29
N ASP A 56 -6.89 9.52 12.60
CA ASP A 56 -7.33 10.65 13.44
C ASP A 56 -6.71 11.98 13.02
N LYS A 57 -5.40 12.01 12.73
CA LYS A 57 -4.72 13.21 12.22
C LYS A 57 -5.37 13.70 10.92
N LEU A 58 -5.63 12.80 9.97
CA LEU A 58 -6.24 13.15 8.69
C LEU A 58 -7.66 13.71 8.85
N VAL A 59 -8.54 13.03 9.60
CA VAL A 59 -9.92 13.53 9.79
C VAL A 59 -9.99 14.78 10.66
N GLY A 60 -9.01 14.99 11.54
CA GLY A 60 -8.87 16.23 12.30
C GLY A 60 -8.44 17.43 11.44
N LYS A 61 -7.65 17.18 10.39
CA LYS A 61 -7.14 18.19 9.45
C LYS A 61 -8.09 18.48 8.29
N TYR A 62 -8.82 17.46 7.82
CA TYR A 62 -9.71 17.54 6.66
C TYR A 62 -11.14 17.13 7.05
N ASP A 63 -11.99 18.14 7.26
CA ASP A 63 -13.37 17.99 7.76
C ASP A 63 -14.31 17.17 6.85
N TYR A 64 -14.00 17.14 5.55
CA TYR A 64 -14.70 16.38 4.54
C TYR A 64 -14.37 14.88 4.56
N LEU A 65 -13.38 14.43 5.34
CA LEU A 65 -13.06 13.01 5.50
C LEU A 65 -13.89 12.38 6.63
N GLN A 66 -14.23 11.10 6.45
CA GLN A 66 -14.82 10.24 7.46
C GLN A 66 -14.05 8.92 7.54
N LYS A 67 -13.53 8.61 8.72
CA LYS A 67 -12.79 7.37 8.95
C LYS A 67 -13.70 6.15 9.08
N ILE A 68 -13.32 5.04 8.45
CA ILE A 68 -13.99 3.74 8.53
C ILE A 68 -12.96 2.72 9.04
N PRO A 69 -13.17 2.11 10.23
CA PRO A 69 -12.21 1.17 10.80
C PRO A 69 -12.20 -0.16 10.05
N TYR A 70 -11.01 -0.72 9.90
CA TYR A 70 -10.75 -2.07 9.41
C TYR A 70 -9.75 -2.79 10.31
N ASP A 71 -9.87 -4.12 10.37
CA ASP A 71 -9.00 -4.96 11.19
C ASP A 71 -7.57 -5.06 10.64
N ASN A 72 -7.39 -4.90 9.32
CA ASN A 72 -6.09 -5.00 8.67
C ASN A 72 -6.07 -4.28 7.31
N SER A 73 -4.85 -4.00 6.83
CA SER A 73 -4.61 -3.32 5.55
C SER A 73 -5.21 -4.05 4.34
N ASN A 74 -5.19 -5.39 4.32
CA ASN A 74 -5.68 -6.17 3.17
C ASN A 74 -7.18 -5.93 2.95
N LEU A 75 -7.98 -5.88 4.03
CA LEU A 75 -9.40 -5.57 3.93
C LEU A 75 -9.63 -4.14 3.44
N THR A 76 -8.86 -3.18 3.95
CA THR A 76 -8.93 -1.77 3.50
C THR A 76 -8.62 -1.65 2.01
N LEU A 77 -7.53 -2.27 1.55
CA LEU A 77 -7.12 -2.24 0.14
C LEU A 77 -8.14 -2.94 -0.77
N ASN A 78 -8.70 -4.07 -0.33
CA ASN A 78 -9.75 -4.77 -1.07
C ASN A 78 -11.01 -3.91 -1.22
N ASP A 79 -11.45 -3.25 -0.15
CA ASP A 79 -12.65 -2.40 -0.19
C ASP A 79 -12.44 -1.13 -1.04
N LEU A 80 -11.22 -0.60 -1.10
CA LEU A 80 -10.85 0.43 -2.08
C LEU A 80 -10.96 -0.13 -3.51
N LYS A 81 -10.39 -1.31 -3.77
CA LYS A 81 -10.37 -1.98 -5.09
C LYS A 81 -11.78 -2.23 -5.64
N VAL A 82 -12.75 -2.55 -4.78
CA VAL A 82 -14.15 -2.76 -5.18
C VAL A 82 -15.02 -1.50 -5.07
N GLY A 83 -14.45 -0.34 -4.72
CA GLY A 83 -15.14 0.94 -4.69
C GLY A 83 -16.13 1.13 -3.53
N LYS A 84 -15.94 0.43 -2.40
CA LYS A 84 -16.73 0.63 -1.17
C LYS A 84 -16.25 1.82 -0.35
N ILE A 85 -14.97 2.17 -0.49
CA ILE A 85 -14.35 3.34 0.12
C ILE A 85 -13.63 4.19 -0.94
N ASP A 86 -13.43 5.47 -0.64
CA ASP A 86 -12.78 6.42 -1.57
C ASP A 86 -11.26 6.44 -1.41
N LEU A 87 -10.78 6.26 -0.17
CA LEU A 87 -9.38 6.29 0.23
C LEU A 87 -9.07 5.08 1.10
N ALA A 88 -7.90 4.48 0.93
CA ALA A 88 -7.37 3.49 1.88
C ALA A 88 -6.10 4.01 2.56
N LEU A 89 -6.08 3.94 3.88
CA LEU A 89 -4.90 4.17 4.70
C LEU A 89 -4.42 2.82 5.24
N ALA A 90 -3.33 2.31 4.68
CA ALA A 90 -2.72 1.04 5.05
C ALA A 90 -1.49 1.25 5.93
N SER A 91 -1.20 0.29 6.81
CA SER A 91 -0.05 0.33 7.73
C SER A 91 1.27 -0.16 7.12
N ARG A 92 1.24 -0.56 5.85
CA ARG A 92 2.36 -1.10 5.07
C ARG A 92 2.17 -0.73 3.62
N ARG A 93 3.25 -0.83 2.84
CA ARG A 93 3.13 -0.79 1.38
C ARG A 93 2.29 -1.97 0.90
N ALA A 94 1.33 -1.70 0.02
CA ALA A 94 0.57 -2.68 -0.72
C ALA A 94 1.48 -3.32 -1.78
N LEU A 95 1.35 -4.62 -1.97
CA LEU A 95 1.98 -5.31 -3.10
C LEU A 95 1.25 -4.97 -4.39
N SER A 96 1.94 -5.01 -5.52
CA SER A 96 1.37 -4.64 -6.82
C SER A 96 0.09 -5.42 -7.19
N ASP A 97 -0.05 -6.68 -6.75
CA ASP A 97 -1.23 -7.53 -7.01
C ASP A 97 -2.45 -7.20 -6.12
N GLU A 98 -2.23 -6.52 -5.00
CA GLU A 98 -3.28 -6.02 -4.12
C GLU A 98 -3.99 -4.81 -4.71
N LEU A 99 -3.32 -4.05 -5.58
CA LEU A 99 -3.83 -2.81 -6.15
C LEU A 99 -4.66 -3.04 -7.42
N ALA A 100 -5.58 -2.11 -7.70
CA ALA A 100 -6.25 -2.04 -8.99
C ALA A 100 -5.46 -1.14 -9.96
N PRO A 101 -5.53 -1.36 -11.28
CA PRO A 101 -4.94 -0.45 -12.26
C PRO A 101 -5.41 0.99 -12.05
N GLY A 102 -4.47 1.94 -12.10
CA GLY A 102 -4.74 3.37 -11.87
C GLY A 102 -4.82 3.78 -10.39
N THR A 103 -4.59 2.86 -9.45
CA THR A 103 -4.39 3.25 -8.05
C THR A 103 -3.11 4.06 -7.92
N LYS A 104 -3.18 5.16 -7.18
CA LYS A 104 -2.04 5.99 -6.78
C LYS A 104 -1.71 5.70 -5.33
N GLU A 105 -0.43 5.86 -5.00
CA GLU A 105 0.09 5.63 -3.66
C GLU A 105 0.89 6.85 -3.17
N LYS A 106 0.75 7.17 -1.89
CA LYS A 106 1.52 8.21 -1.21
C LYS A 106 1.95 7.72 0.16
N LEU A 107 3.25 7.73 0.41
CA LEU A 107 3.81 7.52 1.75
C LEU A 107 3.68 8.81 2.55
N LEU A 108 2.97 8.77 3.68
CA LEU A 108 2.75 9.97 4.50
C LEU A 108 3.81 10.15 5.60
N GLU A 109 4.42 9.06 6.07
CA GLU A 109 5.51 9.10 7.05
C GLU A 109 6.45 7.90 6.85
N ASP A 110 7.73 8.16 6.66
CA ASP A 110 8.73 7.14 6.29
C ASP A 110 9.42 6.51 7.52
N ASN A 111 8.67 5.63 8.16
CA ASN A 111 9.11 4.82 9.30
C ASN A 111 9.98 3.63 8.86
N PHE A 112 10.34 2.78 9.81
CA PHE A 112 11.17 1.61 9.53
C PHE A 112 10.34 0.41 9.08
N VAL A 113 10.99 -0.50 8.36
CA VAL A 113 10.48 -1.83 8.04
C VAL A 113 11.55 -2.84 8.37
N LEU A 114 11.16 -3.95 9.01
CA LEU A 114 12.02 -5.13 9.10
C LEU A 114 11.73 -6.02 7.89
N VAL A 115 12.76 -6.47 7.19
CA VAL A 115 12.62 -7.39 6.06
C VAL A 115 13.48 -8.63 6.24
N TYR A 116 13.00 -9.74 5.71
CA TYR A 116 13.65 -11.04 5.78
C TYR A 116 13.31 -11.88 4.54
N HIS A 117 14.02 -12.97 4.31
CA HIS A 117 13.73 -13.90 3.21
C HIS A 117 12.43 -14.70 3.40
N LEU A 118 11.78 -14.63 4.56
CA LEU A 118 10.47 -15.25 4.80
C LEU A 118 9.53 -14.28 5.55
N PRO A 119 8.22 -14.33 5.26
CA PRO A 119 7.24 -13.58 6.04
C PRO A 119 7.23 -14.07 7.48
N GLY A 120 7.10 -13.14 8.42
CA GLY A 120 7.17 -13.49 9.83
C GLY A 120 6.63 -12.44 10.77
N SER A 121 6.60 -12.80 12.03
CA SER A 121 6.28 -11.89 13.12
C SER A 121 7.28 -12.10 14.26
N LEU A 122 7.75 -11.00 14.85
CA LEU A 122 8.68 -11.01 15.96
C LEU A 122 8.13 -10.21 17.13
N HIS A 123 8.30 -10.74 18.33
CA HIS A 123 8.04 -9.96 19.53
C HIS A 123 9.19 -8.95 19.71
N TYR A 124 8.86 -7.72 20.10
CA TYR A 124 9.82 -6.62 20.21
C TYR A 124 11.01 -6.93 21.13
N ARG A 125 10.76 -7.73 22.17
CA ARG A 125 11.81 -8.17 23.11
C ARG A 125 12.83 -9.11 22.47
N ASP A 126 12.43 -9.90 21.47
CA ASP A 126 13.31 -10.87 20.79
C ASP A 126 14.39 -10.15 19.99
N LEU A 127 14.11 -8.93 19.52
CA LEU A 127 15.09 -8.09 18.83
C LEU A 127 16.33 -7.79 19.70
N GLN A 128 16.26 -7.91 21.04
CA GLN A 128 17.41 -7.67 21.93
C GLN A 128 18.58 -8.62 21.68
N GLU A 129 18.28 -9.83 21.18
CA GLU A 129 19.28 -10.89 20.98
C GLU A 129 19.62 -11.07 19.49
N MET A 130 19.02 -10.25 18.62
CA MET A 130 19.20 -10.32 17.18
C MET A 130 20.30 -9.39 16.67
N THR A 131 20.83 -9.77 15.51
CA THR A 131 21.67 -8.90 14.69
C THR A 131 20.85 -8.42 13.50
N LEU A 132 20.78 -7.10 13.33
CA LEU A 132 20.15 -6.44 12.21
C LEU A 132 21.23 -5.84 11.31
N ARG A 133 21.07 -5.98 10.00
CA ARG A 133 21.89 -5.29 9.01
C ARG A 133 21.11 -4.12 8.38
N THR A 134 21.80 -3.05 8.01
CA THR A 134 21.17 -1.85 7.45
C THR A 134 22.17 -0.99 6.65
N TYR A 135 21.65 -0.11 5.78
CA TYR A 135 22.41 1.01 5.19
C TYR A 135 22.22 2.32 6.00
N LEU A 136 21.29 2.33 6.96
CA LEU A 136 20.93 3.52 7.73
C LEU A 136 21.97 3.79 8.83
N PRO A 137 22.19 5.07 9.20
CA PRO A 137 23.03 5.40 10.35
C PRO A 137 22.52 4.72 11.63
N GLU A 138 23.43 4.15 12.42
CA GLU A 138 23.05 3.41 13.64
C GLU A 138 22.20 4.27 14.60
N GLU A 139 22.55 5.54 14.78
CA GLU A 139 21.82 6.49 15.64
C GLU A 139 20.37 6.72 15.21
N GLU A 140 20.07 6.56 13.91
CA GLU A 140 18.71 6.67 13.41
C GLU A 140 17.87 5.44 13.81
N VAL A 141 18.38 4.25 13.50
CA VAL A 141 17.67 2.99 13.78
C VAL A 141 17.59 2.67 15.27
N ARG A 142 18.56 3.14 16.06
CA ARG A 142 18.60 2.94 17.51
C ARG A 142 17.38 3.50 18.23
N LYS A 143 16.71 4.51 17.65
CA LYS A 143 15.47 5.10 18.19
C LYS A 143 14.29 4.12 18.18
N ALA A 144 14.31 3.13 17.29
CA ALA A 144 13.26 2.13 17.13
C ALA A 144 13.59 0.81 17.82
N LEU A 145 14.86 0.55 18.16
CA LEU A 145 15.32 -0.77 18.57
C LEU A 145 15.59 -0.85 20.08
N PRO A 146 15.45 -2.06 20.68
CA PRO A 146 15.95 -2.30 22.03
C PRO A 146 17.45 -1.99 22.13
N SER A 147 17.88 -1.57 23.32
CA SER A 147 19.26 -1.12 23.57
C SER A 147 20.34 -2.17 23.29
N LYS A 148 20.01 -3.46 23.42
CA LYS A 148 20.96 -4.58 23.23
C LYS A 148 21.02 -5.12 21.80
N THR A 149 20.10 -4.71 20.93
CA THR A 149 20.08 -5.18 19.55
C THR A 149 21.38 -4.83 18.85
N LYS A 150 22.02 -5.81 18.21
CA LYS A 150 23.23 -5.56 17.43
C LYS A 150 22.82 -5.01 16.07
N VAL A 151 23.40 -3.88 15.68
CA VAL A 151 23.20 -3.25 14.38
C VAL A 151 24.52 -3.28 13.62
N ILE A 152 24.49 -3.71 12.37
CA ILE A 152 25.63 -3.68 11.46
C ILE A 152 25.25 -2.75 10.30
N THR A 153 26.04 -1.71 10.09
CA THR A 153 25.84 -0.73 9.02
C THR A 153 26.78 -1.02 7.86
N ASP A 154 26.47 -2.04 7.07
CA ASP A 154 27.34 -2.58 6.02
C ASP A 154 26.66 -2.72 4.65
N LEU A 155 25.37 -2.40 4.56
CA LEU A 155 24.63 -2.48 3.30
C LEU A 155 24.81 -1.22 2.45
N ASP A 156 24.79 -1.42 1.13
CA ASP A 156 24.57 -0.37 0.15
C ASP A 156 23.08 -0.29 -0.17
N LYS A 157 22.47 0.88 0.03
CA LYS A 157 21.05 1.13 -0.21
C LYS A 157 20.64 0.74 -1.64
N ASP A 158 21.49 1.03 -2.61
CA ASP A 158 21.15 0.88 -4.03
C ASP A 158 21.46 -0.53 -4.56
N ASN A 159 21.99 -1.44 -3.71
CA ASN A 159 22.51 -2.74 -4.13
C ASN A 159 22.28 -3.87 -3.12
N ILE A 160 21.12 -3.91 -2.45
CA ILE A 160 20.73 -5.03 -1.57
C ILE A 160 20.47 -6.29 -2.41
N GLN A 161 21.19 -7.38 -2.14
CA GLN A 161 21.05 -8.64 -2.87
C GLN A 161 20.17 -9.66 -2.12
N GLU A 162 19.74 -10.73 -2.81
CA GLU A 162 18.96 -11.81 -2.20
C GLU A 162 19.70 -12.49 -1.03
N GLU A 163 21.04 -12.57 -1.11
CA GLU A 163 21.86 -13.11 -0.03
C GLU A 163 21.82 -12.25 1.24
N ASP A 164 21.62 -10.94 1.11
CA ASP A 164 21.49 -10.05 2.27
C ASP A 164 20.16 -10.31 3.02
N LEU A 165 19.11 -10.73 2.31
CA LEU A 165 17.81 -11.05 2.91
C LEU A 165 17.83 -12.33 3.78
N GLN A 166 18.93 -13.10 3.74
CA GLN A 166 19.16 -14.22 4.66
C GLN A 166 19.37 -13.74 6.11
N ASP A 167 19.78 -12.48 6.28
CA ASP A 167 19.83 -11.78 7.56
C ASP A 167 18.58 -10.90 7.74
N LEU A 168 18.24 -10.60 8.99
CA LEU A 168 17.16 -9.66 9.28
C LEU A 168 17.65 -8.24 8.99
N LEU A 169 16.99 -7.54 8.08
CA LEU A 169 17.36 -6.17 7.71
C LEU A 169 16.40 -5.16 8.32
N ILE A 170 16.89 -3.97 8.63
CA ILE A 170 16.06 -2.80 8.96
C ILE A 170 16.28 -1.70 7.92
N LEU A 171 15.20 -1.31 7.23
CA LEU A 171 15.20 -0.36 6.11
C LEU A 171 14.13 0.72 6.33
N LYS A 172 14.03 1.67 5.40
CA LYS A 172 12.87 2.57 5.27
C LYS A 172 11.77 1.96 4.43
N TRP A 173 10.52 2.34 4.71
CA TRP A 173 9.38 1.92 3.89
C TRP A 173 9.47 2.46 2.47
N SER A 174 10.05 3.64 2.26
CA SER A 174 10.31 4.19 0.92
C SER A 174 11.22 3.30 0.06
N ASP A 175 12.05 2.47 0.70
CA ASP A 175 13.00 1.57 0.03
C ASP A 175 12.52 0.10 0.01
N PHE A 176 11.29 -0.17 0.47
CA PHE A 176 10.69 -1.50 0.44
C PHE A 176 10.32 -1.92 -0.99
N GLN A 177 10.72 -3.13 -1.39
CA GLN A 177 10.43 -3.72 -2.69
C GLN A 177 9.45 -4.90 -2.56
N ASP A 178 8.68 -5.16 -3.62
CA ASP A 178 7.60 -6.17 -3.61
C ASP A 178 8.11 -7.61 -3.41
N ASP A 179 9.37 -7.87 -3.76
CA ASP A 179 10.05 -9.16 -3.56
C ASP A 179 10.59 -9.34 -2.12
N TYR A 180 10.52 -8.32 -1.28
CA TYR A 180 10.89 -8.42 0.13
C TYR A 180 9.72 -8.95 0.96
N HIS A 181 10.04 -9.74 1.99
CA HIS A 181 9.04 -10.10 2.99
C HIS A 181 9.21 -9.24 4.23
N PHE A 182 8.22 -8.40 4.51
CA PHE A 182 8.22 -7.62 5.74
C PHE A 182 7.95 -8.53 6.95
N VAL A 183 8.59 -8.19 8.08
CA VAL A 183 8.43 -8.87 9.36
C VAL A 183 7.61 -7.98 10.29
N SER A 184 6.51 -8.50 10.80
CA SER A 184 5.63 -7.78 11.72
C SER A 184 6.21 -7.74 13.13
N VAL A 185 6.47 -6.55 13.66
CA VAL A 185 6.94 -6.39 15.05
C VAL A 185 5.77 -6.05 15.97
N TYR A 186 5.63 -6.81 17.06
CA TYR A 186 4.58 -6.61 18.05
C TYR A 186 5.13 -6.66 19.48
N ASP A 187 4.42 -6.05 20.42
CA ASP A 187 4.62 -6.18 21.86
C ASP A 187 3.31 -6.58 22.56
N ASP A 188 3.31 -6.55 23.89
CA ASP A 188 2.14 -6.88 24.71
C ASP A 188 0.93 -5.96 24.47
N PHE A 189 1.13 -4.79 23.83
CA PHE A 189 0.09 -3.80 23.52
C PHE A 189 -0.35 -3.84 22.04
N GLY A 190 0.30 -4.65 21.21
CA GLY A 190 -0.05 -4.85 19.81
C GLY A 190 1.11 -4.52 18.87
N THR A 191 0.78 -4.05 17.67
CA THR A 191 1.80 -3.74 16.66
C THR A 191 2.60 -2.49 17.03
N ARG A 192 3.93 -2.56 16.87
CA ARG A 192 4.84 -1.42 17.07
C ARG A 192 4.76 -0.43 15.90
N GLN A 193 4.39 0.81 16.19
CA GLN A 193 4.12 1.86 15.20
C GLN A 193 5.36 2.28 14.41
N GLU A 194 6.53 2.26 15.05
CA GLU A 194 7.80 2.63 14.42
C GLU A 194 8.22 1.66 13.29
N PHE A 195 7.60 0.47 13.24
CA PHE A 195 7.76 -0.50 12.14
C PHE A 195 6.58 -0.52 11.15
N ARG A 196 5.74 0.53 11.18
CA ARG A 196 4.58 0.72 10.29
C ARG A 196 4.66 2.07 9.61
N ALA A 197 4.21 2.13 8.37
CA ALA A 197 4.11 3.38 7.63
C ALA A 197 2.67 3.63 7.19
N PRO A 198 2.15 4.86 7.34
CA PRO A 198 0.86 5.26 6.78
C PRO A 198 0.98 5.46 5.26
N TRP A 199 0.56 4.45 4.52
CA TRP A 199 0.44 4.51 3.05
C TRP A 199 -0.99 4.85 2.66
N LEU A 200 -1.14 5.94 1.91
CA LEU A 200 -2.42 6.40 1.39
C LEU A 200 -2.59 5.94 -0.07
N TYR A 201 -3.73 5.31 -0.34
CA TYR A 201 -4.10 4.82 -1.67
C TYR A 201 -5.41 5.44 -2.14
N TYR A 202 -5.44 5.84 -3.41
CA TYR A 202 -6.55 6.57 -4.00
C TYR A 202 -6.54 6.49 -5.53
N PHE A 203 -7.69 6.76 -6.16
CA PHE A 203 -7.78 6.86 -7.63
C PHE A 203 -7.80 8.31 -8.13
N ASP A 204 -8.35 9.23 -7.32
CA ASP A 204 -8.65 10.61 -7.72
C ASP A 204 -7.50 11.58 -7.34
N GLU A 205 -6.97 12.33 -8.31
CA GLU A 205 -5.82 13.25 -8.07
C GLU A 205 -6.09 14.32 -7.03
N ARG A 206 -7.35 14.64 -6.74
CA ARG A 206 -7.69 15.66 -5.74
C ARG A 206 -7.18 15.31 -4.34
N PHE A 207 -6.77 14.07 -4.11
CA PHE A 207 -6.23 13.58 -2.84
C PHE A 207 -4.70 13.58 -2.79
N ALA A 208 -4.00 13.99 -3.85
CA ALA A 208 -2.53 14.00 -3.91
C ALA A 208 -1.89 14.93 -2.86
N ASP A 209 -2.58 16.00 -2.47
CA ASP A 209 -2.11 16.99 -1.50
C ASP A 209 -2.48 16.65 -0.04
N LEU A 210 -3.04 15.45 0.21
CA LEU A 210 -3.31 15.01 1.58
C LEU A 210 -1.99 14.72 2.32
N GLU A 211 -1.86 15.28 3.52
CA GLU A 211 -0.68 15.16 4.38
C GLU A 211 -1.11 15.05 5.84
N LEU A 212 -0.30 14.41 6.68
CA LEU A 212 -0.56 14.28 8.12
C LEU A 212 -0.49 15.61 8.89
#